data_AF-A0A4Y2AJ46-F1
#
_entry.id   AF-A0A4Y2AJ46-F1
#
_cell.length_a   1.000
_cell.length_b   1.000
_cell.length_c   1.000
_cell.angle_alpha   90.00
_cell.angle_beta   90.00
_cell.angle_gamma   90.00
#
_symmetry.space_group_name_H-M   'P 1'
#
loop_
_entity.id
_entity.type
_entity.pdbx_description
1 polymer ?
#
loop_
_entity_poly.entity_id
_entity_poly.type
_entity_poly.pdbx_seq_one_letter_code
_entity_poly.pdbx_strand_id
1 'polypeptide(L)'
;MPGKFIYLILQKDRVSAFSVSGKNSKAPGYDGIDNIVVKVIFNSFPPLLLNVFNKCLELKCFPDPLKIGLVILFHKTGKGEQNIKSYRPISLLPTLGKLLEKFLLQGFNFQLKTKKLQHPLQYGFREGKSADDALLHVTSLLGQDRRQETHDNCSCGEKGDPMHYVTKCRFTLSWHFQTPTVSLKLQWLKNILTNNSSRTRLRLLMRFICDEDNIIVEDNH
;
A
#
# COMPACT_ATOMS: atom_id res chain seq x y z
N MET A 1 -10.09 -13.07 -24.55
CA MET A 1 -11.08 -12.01 -24.83
C MET A 1 -11.21 -11.00 -23.67
N PRO A 2 -10.24 -10.08 -23.47
CA PRO A 2 -10.37 -8.98 -22.50
C PRO A 2 -11.11 -7.75 -23.05
N GLY A 3 -11.16 -7.55 -24.38
CA GLY A 3 -11.70 -6.34 -25.01
C GLY A 3 -13.22 -6.14 -24.91
N LYS A 4 -14.02 -7.22 -24.95
CA LYS A 4 -15.50 -7.12 -24.86
C LYS A 4 -15.99 -6.67 -23.47
N PHE A 5 -15.23 -6.95 -22.42
CA PHE A 5 -15.63 -6.62 -21.05
C PHE A 5 -15.44 -5.14 -20.72
N ILE A 6 -14.34 -4.54 -21.20
CA ILE A 6 -14.10 -3.09 -21.04
C ILE A 6 -15.14 -2.29 -21.83
N TYR A 7 -15.51 -2.77 -23.03
CA TYR A 7 -16.55 -2.15 -23.86
C TYR A 7 -17.92 -2.08 -23.15
N LEU A 8 -18.28 -3.14 -22.40
CA LEU A 8 -19.52 -3.18 -21.61
C LEU A 8 -19.55 -2.15 -20.47
N ILE A 9 -18.39 -1.80 -19.88
CA ILE A 9 -18.29 -0.79 -18.81
C ILE A 9 -18.66 0.60 -19.34
N LEU A 10 -18.36 0.91 -20.60
CA LEU A 10 -18.67 2.21 -21.20
C LEU A 10 -20.04 2.26 -21.88
N GLN A 11 -20.69 1.12 -22.15
CA GLN A 11 -21.92 1.08 -22.96
C GLN A 11 -23.25 1.04 -22.20
N LYS A 12 -23.35 0.63 -20.92
CA LYS A 12 -24.68 0.47 -20.29
C LYS A 12 -24.94 1.11 -18.92
N ASP A 13 -23.94 1.46 -18.09
CA ASP A 13 -24.24 1.91 -16.70
C ASP A 13 -23.38 3.04 -16.10
N ARG A 14 -22.62 3.84 -16.88
CA ARG A 14 -21.76 4.90 -16.28
C ARG A 14 -21.78 6.28 -16.96
N VAL A 15 -22.95 6.69 -17.43
CA VAL A 15 -23.28 8.14 -17.55
C VAL A 15 -23.19 8.82 -16.17
N SER A 16 -23.44 8.07 -15.09
CA SER A 16 -23.27 8.51 -13.69
C SER A 16 -21.82 8.82 -13.29
N ALA A 17 -20.81 8.23 -13.96
CA ALA A 17 -19.41 8.50 -13.65
C ALA A 17 -18.95 9.90 -14.12
N PHE A 18 -19.63 10.47 -15.11
CA PHE A 18 -19.44 11.84 -15.57
C PHE A 18 -20.06 12.87 -14.63
N SER A 19 -21.24 12.59 -14.07
CA SER A 19 -21.85 13.40 -13.00
C SER A 19 -20.98 13.43 -11.74
N VAL A 20 -20.17 12.38 -11.51
CA VAL A 20 -19.17 12.27 -10.42
C VAL A 20 -17.75 12.61 -10.91
N SER A 21 -17.59 13.40 -11.98
CA SER A 21 -16.29 13.92 -12.41
C SER A 21 -15.75 14.95 -11.40
N GLY A 22 -15.10 14.45 -10.35
CA GLY A 22 -14.31 15.20 -9.39
C GLY A 22 -15.02 16.32 -8.63
N LYS A 23 -14.38 16.82 -7.57
CA LYS A 23 -14.77 18.11 -7.00
C LYS A 23 -14.46 19.20 -8.03
N ASN A 24 -15.31 20.22 -8.15
CA ASN A 24 -15.10 21.35 -9.07
C ASN A 24 -13.83 22.16 -8.70
N SER A 25 -13.32 22.02 -7.48
CA SER A 25 -12.13 22.72 -6.97
C SER A 25 -10.78 22.08 -7.35
N LYS A 26 -10.75 21.18 -8.32
CA LYS A 26 -9.50 20.52 -8.75
C LYS A 26 -8.83 21.33 -9.85
N ALA A 27 -7.54 21.60 -9.67
CA ALA A 27 -6.74 22.31 -10.65
C ALA A 27 -6.65 21.54 -11.99
N PRO A 28 -6.70 22.23 -13.14
CA PRO A 28 -6.52 21.65 -14.46
C PRO A 28 -5.08 21.19 -14.69
N GLY A 29 -4.85 20.48 -15.79
CA GLY A 29 -3.51 20.21 -16.29
C GLY A 29 -2.93 21.44 -17.01
N TYR A 30 -1.87 21.21 -17.78
CA TYR A 30 -1.26 22.26 -18.62
C TYR A 30 -2.21 22.80 -19.70
N ASP A 31 -3.25 22.05 -20.05
CA ASP A 31 -4.27 22.38 -21.05
C ASP A 31 -5.32 23.38 -20.56
N GLY A 32 -5.34 23.68 -19.25
CA GLY A 32 -6.33 24.58 -18.65
C GLY A 32 -7.75 24.00 -18.58
N ILE A 33 -7.96 22.75 -18.99
CA ILE A 33 -9.28 22.11 -19.00
C ILE A 33 -9.55 21.52 -17.62
N ASP A 34 -10.47 22.13 -16.87
CA ASP A 34 -10.86 21.68 -15.54
C ASP A 34 -12.13 20.79 -15.55
N ASN A 35 -12.57 20.36 -14.36
CA ASN A 35 -13.76 19.53 -14.22
C ASN A 35 -15.05 20.25 -14.65
N ILE A 36 -15.11 21.57 -14.56
CA ILE A 36 -16.28 22.36 -14.95
C ILE A 36 -16.42 22.30 -16.46
N VAL A 37 -15.34 22.58 -17.19
CA VAL A 37 -15.31 22.52 -18.66
C VAL A 37 -15.66 21.11 -19.15
N VAL A 38 -15.07 20.06 -18.56
CA VAL A 38 -15.40 18.67 -18.93
C VAL A 38 -16.88 18.35 -18.72
N LYS A 39 -17.49 18.82 -17.62
CA LYS A 39 -18.92 18.64 -17.36
C LYS A 39 -19.79 19.37 -18.38
N VAL A 40 -19.42 20.59 -18.75
CA VAL A 40 -20.13 21.34 -19.80
C VAL A 40 -20.06 20.59 -21.13
N ILE A 41 -18.86 20.17 -21.57
CA ILE A 41 -18.68 19.40 -22.81
C ILE A 41 -19.52 18.12 -22.78
N PHE A 42 -19.49 17.38 -21.67
CA PHE A 42 -20.24 16.14 -21.55
C PHE A 42 -21.75 16.37 -21.57
N ASN A 43 -22.26 17.40 -20.90
CA ASN A 43 -23.69 17.70 -20.87
C ASN A 43 -24.19 18.20 -22.23
N SER A 44 -23.37 18.95 -22.97
CA SER A 44 -23.70 19.46 -24.29
C SER A 44 -23.57 18.39 -25.39
N PHE A 45 -22.53 17.57 -25.35
CA PHE A 45 -22.29 16.54 -26.36
C PHE A 45 -21.65 15.27 -25.77
N PRO A 46 -22.43 14.43 -25.05
CA PRO A 46 -21.94 13.22 -24.41
C PRO A 46 -21.18 12.24 -25.34
N PRO A 47 -21.62 12.02 -26.60
CA PRO A 47 -20.95 11.08 -27.49
C PRO A 47 -19.48 11.41 -27.77
N LEU A 48 -19.07 12.68 -27.71
CA LEU A 48 -17.69 13.07 -28.03
C LEU A 48 -16.68 12.37 -27.12
N LEU A 49 -16.82 12.55 -25.81
CA LEU A 49 -15.87 12.01 -24.84
C LEU A 49 -15.95 10.48 -24.77
N LEU A 50 -17.16 9.92 -24.90
CA LEU A 50 -17.36 8.48 -24.97
C LEU A 50 -16.64 7.87 -26.18
N ASN A 51 -16.79 8.46 -27.36
CA ASN A 51 -16.15 7.97 -28.58
C ASN A 51 -14.63 8.07 -28.48
N VAL A 52 -14.09 9.17 -27.97
CA VAL A 52 -12.65 9.33 -27.74
C VAL A 52 -12.12 8.25 -26.80
N PHE A 53 -12.75 8.04 -25.64
CA PHE A 53 -12.30 7.03 -24.67
C PHE A 53 -12.47 5.60 -25.18
N ASN A 54 -13.60 5.29 -25.84
CA ASN A 54 -13.81 4.00 -26.48
C ASN A 54 -12.71 3.73 -27.53
N LYS A 55 -12.35 4.74 -28.33
CA LYS A 55 -11.32 4.58 -29.34
C LYS A 55 -9.94 4.37 -28.73
N CYS A 56 -9.61 5.06 -27.63
CA CYS A 56 -8.38 4.80 -26.87
C CYS A 56 -8.28 3.34 -26.45
N LEU A 57 -9.37 2.76 -25.96
CA LEU A 57 -9.41 1.37 -25.50
C LEU A 57 -9.36 0.35 -26.65
N GLU A 58 -10.09 0.61 -27.72
CA GLU A 58 -10.07 -0.20 -28.95
C GLU A 58 -8.66 -0.27 -29.53
N LEU A 59 -7.99 0.89 -29.61
CA LEU A 59 -6.62 1.02 -30.12
C LEU A 59 -5.55 0.63 -29.09
N LYS A 60 -5.94 0.33 -27.85
CA LYS A 60 -5.02 0.09 -26.71
C LYS A 60 -3.98 1.21 -26.55
N CYS A 61 -4.40 2.44 -26.81
CA CYS A 61 -3.55 3.61 -26.82
C CYS A 61 -4.04 4.60 -25.76
N PHE A 62 -3.10 5.09 -24.96
CA PHE A 62 -3.33 6.24 -24.11
C PHE A 62 -2.71 7.46 -24.80
N PRO A 63 -3.48 8.52 -25.14
CA PRO A 63 -2.96 9.66 -25.89
C PRO A 63 -1.82 10.38 -25.17
N ASP A 64 -0.72 10.68 -25.88
CA ASP A 64 0.44 11.36 -25.28
C ASP A 64 0.13 12.75 -24.72
N PRO A 65 -0.71 13.60 -25.36
CA PRO A 65 -1.10 14.88 -24.78
C PRO A 65 -1.78 14.76 -23.41
N LEU A 66 -2.42 13.62 -23.12
CA LEU A 66 -3.09 13.37 -21.84
C LEU A 66 -2.13 12.88 -20.74
N LYS A 67 -0.87 12.57 -21.08
CA LYS A 67 0.18 12.12 -20.14
C LYS A 67 1.07 13.26 -19.65
N ILE A 68 1.05 14.41 -20.32
CA ILE A 68 1.93 15.53 -20.00
C ILE A 68 1.47 16.17 -18.68
N GLY A 69 2.32 16.13 -17.66
CA GLY A 69 2.01 16.69 -16.34
C GLY A 69 2.68 18.04 -16.11
N LEU A 70 1.92 19.03 -15.64
CA LEU A 70 2.47 20.28 -15.11
C LEU A 70 3.00 20.05 -13.69
N VAL A 71 4.30 20.22 -13.48
CA VAL A 71 4.93 20.01 -12.16
C VAL A 71 4.87 21.29 -11.32
N ILE A 72 4.22 21.21 -10.17
CA ILE A 72 4.13 22.31 -9.19
C ILE A 72 4.79 21.87 -7.88
N LEU A 73 5.60 22.75 -7.29
CA LEU A 73 6.29 22.50 -6.03
C LEU A 73 5.44 22.99 -4.85
N PHE A 74 5.10 22.09 -3.93
CA PHE A 74 4.40 22.41 -2.69
C PHE A 74 5.35 22.35 -1.50
N HIS A 75 5.41 23.44 -0.73
CA HIS A 75 6.24 23.51 0.46
C HIS A 75 5.70 22.61 1.58
N LYS A 76 6.59 21.85 2.24
CA LYS A 76 6.26 21.03 3.42
C LYS A 76 6.13 21.93 4.64
N THR A 77 5.02 21.79 5.36
CA THR A 77 4.80 22.48 6.64
C THR A 77 5.95 22.24 7.62
N GLY A 78 6.47 23.31 8.23
CA GLY A 78 7.53 23.26 9.24
C GLY A 78 8.93 22.94 8.71
N LYS A 79 9.18 23.08 7.40
CA LYS A 79 10.53 22.98 6.81
C LYS A 79 11.02 24.35 6.34
N GLY A 80 12.34 24.51 6.20
CA GLY A 80 12.94 25.76 5.76
C GLY A 80 12.87 25.92 4.24
N GLU A 81 12.53 27.11 3.76
CA GLU A 81 12.29 27.41 2.34
C GLU A 81 13.55 27.30 1.46
N GLN A 82 14.73 27.47 2.05
CA GLN A 82 16.00 27.46 1.31
C GLN A 82 16.49 26.06 0.91
N ASN A 83 15.77 25.00 1.28
CA ASN A 83 16.17 23.63 0.98
C ASN A 83 15.20 22.98 -0.01
N ILE A 84 15.71 22.51 -1.14
CA ILE A 84 14.90 21.82 -2.17
C ILE A 84 14.14 20.59 -1.62
N LYS A 85 14.70 19.89 -0.62
CA LYS A 85 14.04 18.75 0.05
C LYS A 85 12.81 19.16 0.86
N SER A 86 12.62 20.45 1.13
CA SER A 86 11.44 21.01 1.78
C SER A 86 10.23 21.07 0.86
N TYR A 87 10.38 20.84 -0.44
CA TYR A 87 9.28 20.85 -1.39
C TYR A 87 8.85 19.43 -1.78
N ARG A 88 7.59 19.28 -2.18
CA ARG A 88 7.03 18.07 -2.79
C ARG A 88 6.61 18.44 -4.23
N PRO A 89 7.18 17.81 -5.26
CA PRO A 89 6.63 17.95 -6.59
C PRO A 89 5.27 17.26 -6.68
N ILE A 90 4.29 17.96 -7.24
CA ILE A 90 2.98 17.43 -7.58
C ILE A 90 2.77 17.63 -9.08
N SER A 91 2.45 16.55 -9.80
CA SER A 91 2.14 16.61 -11.22
C SER A 91 0.63 16.79 -11.44
N LEU A 92 0.24 17.88 -12.07
CA LEU A 92 -1.12 18.11 -12.53
C LEU A 92 -1.29 17.58 -13.95
N LEU A 93 -2.00 16.47 -14.07
CA LEU A 93 -2.35 15.86 -15.35
C LEU A 93 -3.63 16.49 -15.95
N PRO A 94 -3.78 16.48 -17.29
CA PRO A 94 -5.01 16.83 -18.00
C PRO A 94 -6.23 16.14 -17.41
N THR A 95 -7.32 16.88 -17.29
CA THR A 95 -8.56 16.38 -16.65
C THR A 95 -9.15 15.20 -17.41
N LEU A 96 -9.11 15.24 -18.74
CA LEU A 96 -9.53 14.12 -19.59
C LEU A 96 -8.68 12.87 -19.39
N GLY A 97 -7.36 13.02 -19.20
CA GLY A 97 -6.44 11.92 -18.91
C GLY A 97 -6.75 11.25 -17.56
N LYS A 98 -6.93 12.05 -16.51
CA LYS A 98 -7.35 11.58 -15.18
C LYS A 98 -8.69 10.83 -15.23
N LEU A 99 -9.61 11.29 -16.08
CA LEU A 99 -10.92 10.64 -16.25
C LEU A 99 -10.81 9.29 -16.96
N LEU A 100 -10.02 9.20 -18.04
CA LEU A 100 -9.73 7.94 -18.72
C LEU A 100 -9.06 6.93 -17.78
N GLU A 101 -8.07 7.37 -17.00
CA GLU A 101 -7.40 6.55 -15.99
C GLU A 101 -8.38 6.02 -14.94
N LYS A 102 -9.31 6.86 -14.47
CA LYS A 102 -10.36 6.46 -13.53
C LYS A 102 -11.23 5.33 -14.10
N PHE A 103 -11.62 5.40 -15.37
CA PHE A 103 -12.39 4.33 -16.02
C PHE A 103 -11.61 3.03 -16.12
N LEU A 104 -10.34 3.11 -16.52
CA LEU A 104 -9.44 1.96 -16.57
C LEU A 104 -9.29 1.31 -15.19
N LEU A 105 -9.01 2.11 -14.15
CA LEU A 105 -8.85 1.66 -12.78
C LEU A 105 -10.12 0.99 -12.25
N GLN A 106 -11.30 1.54 -12.56
CA GLN A 106 -12.57 0.94 -12.19
C GLN A 106 -12.76 -0.45 -12.82
N GLY A 107 -12.44 -0.60 -14.11
CA GLY A 107 -12.51 -1.90 -14.78
C GLY A 107 -11.50 -2.90 -14.22
N PHE A 108 -10.27 -2.45 -13.95
CA PHE A 108 -9.23 -3.27 -13.36
C PHE A 108 -9.59 -3.75 -11.96
N ASN A 109 -10.05 -2.84 -11.09
CA ASN A 109 -10.48 -3.18 -9.73
C ASN A 109 -11.67 -4.13 -9.71
N PHE A 110 -12.60 -4.00 -10.66
CA PHE A 110 -13.70 -4.97 -10.79
C PHE A 110 -13.14 -6.38 -11.03
N GLN A 111 -12.22 -6.54 -11.98
CA GLN A 111 -11.62 -7.84 -12.28
C GLN A 111 -10.83 -8.41 -11.10
N LEU A 112 -10.05 -7.58 -10.40
CA LEU A 112 -9.31 -8.00 -9.22
C LEU A 112 -10.23 -8.53 -8.12
N LYS A 113 -11.37 -7.87 -7.88
CA LYS A 113 -12.37 -8.30 -6.90
C LYS A 113 -13.07 -9.59 -7.32
N THR A 114 -13.59 -9.66 -8.55
CA THR A 114 -14.32 -10.83 -9.06
C THR A 114 -13.47 -12.09 -9.03
N LYS A 115 -12.17 -11.96 -9.36
CA LYS A 115 -11.23 -13.09 -9.38
C LYS A 115 -10.51 -13.32 -8.04
N LYS A 116 -10.82 -12.56 -6.99
CA LYS A 116 -10.17 -12.64 -5.66
C LYS A 116 -8.63 -12.59 -5.73
N LEU A 117 -8.08 -11.73 -6.58
CA LEU A 117 -6.63 -11.63 -6.83
C LEU A 117 -5.88 -10.72 -5.83
N GLN A 118 -6.57 -10.12 -4.86
CA GLN A 118 -5.98 -9.25 -3.86
C GLN A 118 -5.73 -10.01 -2.56
N HIS A 119 -4.51 -9.87 -2.01
CA HIS A 119 -4.18 -10.47 -0.72
C HIS A 119 -5.08 -9.89 0.41
N PRO A 120 -5.55 -10.71 1.38
CA PRO A 120 -6.40 -10.23 2.47
C PRO A 120 -5.76 -9.10 3.29
N LEU A 121 -4.43 -9.14 3.46
CA LEU A 121 -3.65 -8.14 4.20
C LEU A 121 -3.14 -6.97 3.34
N GLN A 122 -3.64 -6.80 2.12
CA GLN A 122 -3.37 -5.61 1.33
C GLN A 122 -4.36 -4.50 1.70
N TYR A 123 -3.85 -3.46 2.37
CA TYR A 123 -4.64 -2.30 2.81
C TYR A 123 -4.43 -1.05 1.94
N GLY A 124 -3.20 -0.87 1.43
CA GLY A 124 -2.87 0.28 0.59
C GLY A 124 -3.62 0.25 -0.74
N PHE A 125 -4.16 1.42 -1.12
CA PHE A 125 -4.84 1.65 -2.42
C PHE A 125 -6.00 0.69 -2.70
N ARG A 126 -6.66 0.19 -1.65
CA ARG A 126 -7.80 -0.73 -1.76
C ARG A 126 -9.06 -0.05 -1.26
N GLU A 127 -10.12 -0.15 -2.06
CA GLU A 127 -11.42 0.39 -1.70
C GLU A 127 -11.94 -0.25 -0.40
N GLY A 128 -12.39 0.59 0.54
CA GLY A 128 -12.85 0.15 1.87
C GLY A 128 -11.74 -0.27 2.83
N LYS A 129 -10.47 0.04 2.54
CA LYS A 129 -9.34 -0.16 3.45
C LYS A 129 -8.56 1.15 3.63
N SER A 130 -7.97 1.31 4.80
CA SER A 130 -7.21 2.47 5.23
C SER A 130 -5.89 2.09 5.89
N ALA A 131 -5.03 3.08 6.15
CA ALA A 131 -3.84 2.89 6.96
C ALA A 131 -4.21 2.55 8.42
N ASP A 132 -5.34 3.07 8.91
CA ASP A 132 -5.83 2.79 10.26
C ASP A 132 -6.27 1.33 10.40
N ASP A 133 -6.93 0.77 9.38
CA ASP A 133 -7.26 -0.66 9.35
C ASP A 133 -6.00 -1.54 9.44
N ALA A 134 -4.92 -1.13 8.77
CA ALA A 134 -3.65 -1.84 8.83
C ALA A 134 -3.03 -1.73 10.24
N LEU A 135 -3.09 -0.54 10.85
CA LEU A 135 -2.57 -0.30 12.20
C LEU A 135 -3.36 -1.07 13.25
N LEU A 136 -4.69 -1.07 13.16
CA LEU A 136 -5.57 -1.83 14.04
C LEU A 136 -5.26 -3.32 13.96
N HIS A 137 -5.07 -3.85 12.76
CA HIS A 137 -4.70 -5.26 12.57
C HIS A 137 -3.35 -5.59 13.21
N VAL A 138 -2.31 -4.75 13.01
CA VAL A 138 -1.02 -4.95 13.68
C VAL A 138 -1.16 -4.87 15.20
N THR A 139 -1.94 -3.93 15.71
CA THR A 139 -2.15 -3.75 17.15
C THR A 139 -2.91 -4.93 17.77
N SER A 140 -3.87 -5.51 17.06
CA SER A 140 -4.58 -6.70 17.54
C SER A 140 -3.68 -7.92 17.63
N LEU A 141 -2.78 -8.11 16.66
CA LEU A 141 -1.79 -9.19 16.68
C LEU A 141 -0.86 -9.05 17.90
N LEU A 142 -0.29 -7.85 18.11
CA LEU A 142 0.54 -7.57 19.28
C LEU A 142 -0.20 -7.75 20.62
N GLY A 143 -1.50 -7.49 20.64
CA GLY A 143 -2.36 -7.72 21.80
C GLY A 143 -2.68 -9.20 22.05
N GLN A 144 -2.76 -10.01 20.99
CA GLN A 144 -2.90 -11.46 21.09
C GLN A 144 -1.59 -12.08 21.61
N ASP A 145 -0.44 -11.72 21.02
CA ASP A 145 0.88 -12.19 21.47
C ASP A 145 1.14 -11.85 22.96
N ARG A 146 0.72 -10.68 23.42
CA ARG A 146 0.85 -10.29 24.84
C ARG A 146 -0.04 -11.12 25.78
N ARG A 147 -1.21 -11.55 25.30
CA ARG A 147 -2.12 -12.43 26.06
C ARG A 147 -1.70 -13.90 25.99
N GLN A 148 -0.99 -14.27 24.92
CA GLN A 148 -0.30 -15.54 24.71
C GLN A 148 1.15 -15.50 25.24
N GLU A 149 1.49 -14.65 26.20
CA GLU A 149 2.60 -14.95 27.12
C GLU A 149 2.25 -16.15 28.04
N THR A 150 1.59 -17.19 27.50
CA THR A 150 1.89 -18.57 27.87
C THR A 150 3.35 -18.74 27.47
N HIS A 151 4.20 -18.86 28.47
CA HIS A 151 5.62 -19.04 28.22
C HIS A 151 5.83 -20.46 27.73
N ASP A 152 5.67 -20.68 26.43
CA ASP A 152 6.02 -21.95 25.82
C ASP A 152 7.45 -22.29 26.23
N ASN A 153 7.65 -23.51 26.70
CA ASN A 153 8.97 -23.94 27.10
C ASN A 153 9.79 -24.15 25.83
N CYS A 154 11.02 -23.65 25.81
CA CYS A 154 11.94 -24.05 24.76
C CYS A 154 12.35 -25.50 25.01
N SER A 155 12.51 -26.31 23.96
CA SER A 155 13.02 -27.69 24.06
C SER A 155 14.41 -27.83 24.66
N CYS A 156 15.09 -26.72 24.98
CA CYS A 156 16.32 -26.72 25.76
C CYS A 156 16.09 -26.76 27.28
N GLY A 157 14.82 -26.67 27.73
CA GLY A 157 14.41 -26.67 29.12
C GLY A 157 14.31 -25.28 29.77
N GLU A 158 14.62 -24.20 29.05
CA GLU A 158 14.43 -22.82 29.52
C GLU A 158 13.13 -22.21 28.98
N LYS A 159 12.72 -21.09 29.57
CA LYS A 159 11.62 -20.25 29.12
C LYS A 159 11.80 -19.83 27.66
N GLY A 160 10.89 -20.22 26.77
CA GLY A 160 10.92 -19.93 25.34
C GLY A 160 10.49 -18.51 25.00
N ASP A 161 11.07 -17.50 25.65
CA ASP A 161 10.80 -16.10 25.31
C ASP A 161 11.73 -15.58 24.20
N PRO A 162 11.33 -14.51 23.48
CA PRO A 162 12.14 -13.94 22.41
C PRO A 162 13.56 -13.55 22.82
N MET A 163 13.78 -13.15 24.09
CA MET A 163 15.11 -12.82 24.58
C MET A 163 15.99 -14.07 24.74
N HIS A 164 15.43 -15.18 25.21
CA HIS A 164 16.13 -16.47 25.26
C HIS A 164 16.64 -16.88 23.87
N TYR A 165 15.77 -16.89 22.86
CA TYR A 165 16.14 -17.29 21.49
C TYR A 165 17.22 -16.41 20.85
N VAL A 166 17.24 -15.11 21.13
CA VAL A 166 18.19 -14.18 20.51
C VAL A 166 19.50 -14.05 21.29
N THR A 167 19.63 -14.60 22.50
CA THR A 167 20.84 -14.40 23.33
C THR A 167 21.45 -15.64 23.97
N LYS A 168 20.67 -16.71 24.20
CA LYS A 168 21.10 -17.81 25.08
C LYS A 168 20.71 -19.21 24.61
N CYS A 169 19.66 -19.36 23.79
CA CYS A 169 19.17 -20.66 23.38
C CYS A 169 20.24 -21.49 22.66
N ARG A 170 20.42 -22.76 23.10
CA ARG A 170 21.43 -23.67 22.52
C ARG A 170 21.19 -23.97 21.03
N PHE A 171 19.93 -23.92 20.59
CA PHE A 171 19.56 -24.24 19.20
C PHE A 171 19.77 -23.07 18.24
N THR A 172 19.93 -21.85 18.74
CA THR A 172 19.98 -20.63 17.93
C THR A 172 21.33 -19.92 17.98
N LEU A 173 22.39 -20.60 18.47
CA LEU A 173 23.73 -20.04 18.68
C LEU A 173 24.26 -19.25 17.47
N SER A 174 24.02 -19.75 16.25
CA SER A 174 24.44 -19.11 14.99
C SER A 174 23.85 -17.72 14.74
N TRP A 175 22.74 -17.38 15.42
CA TRP A 175 22.02 -16.12 15.23
C TRP A 175 22.01 -15.23 16.47
N HIS A 176 22.77 -15.56 17.50
CA HIS A 176 22.80 -14.80 18.74
C HIS A 176 23.26 -13.35 18.53
N PHE A 177 22.65 -12.48 19.32
CA PHE A 177 23.05 -11.11 19.55
C PHE A 177 23.69 -11.01 20.93
N GLN A 178 24.58 -10.03 21.11
CA GLN A 178 25.16 -9.76 22.41
C GLN A 178 24.06 -9.42 23.41
N THR A 179 24.04 -10.12 24.55
CA THR A 179 23.05 -9.89 25.61
C THR A 179 23.14 -8.47 26.15
N PRO A 180 22.05 -7.69 26.13
CA PRO A 180 22.08 -6.33 26.65
C PRO A 180 22.06 -6.30 28.18
N THR A 181 22.68 -5.28 28.77
CA THR A 181 22.41 -4.90 30.15
C THR A 181 20.95 -4.42 30.27
N VAL A 182 20.31 -4.67 31.41
CA VAL A 182 18.89 -4.35 31.65
C VAL A 182 18.56 -2.89 31.32
N SER A 183 19.41 -1.95 31.73
CA SER A 183 19.26 -0.51 31.50
C SER A 183 19.34 -0.10 30.02
N LEU A 184 19.96 -0.91 29.16
CA LEU A 184 20.19 -0.61 27.75
C LEU A 184 19.31 -1.42 26.79
N LYS A 185 18.38 -2.24 27.29
CA LYS A 185 17.55 -3.14 26.48
C LYS A 185 16.81 -2.44 25.34
N LEU A 186 16.24 -1.26 25.59
CA LEU A 186 15.53 -0.48 24.55
C LEU A 186 16.47 0.08 23.48
N GLN A 187 17.64 0.58 23.87
CA GLN A 187 18.63 1.09 22.92
C GLN A 187 19.22 -0.04 22.08
N TRP A 188 19.47 -1.19 22.69
CA TRP A 188 19.90 -2.40 22.01
C TRP A 188 18.88 -2.86 20.95
N LEU A 189 17.59 -2.89 21.29
CA LEU A 189 16.53 -3.24 20.33
C LEU A 189 16.51 -2.26 19.14
N LYS A 190 16.60 -0.95 19.42
CA LYS A 190 16.70 0.08 18.38
C LYS A 190 17.89 -0.16 17.45
N ASN A 191 19.05 -0.53 17.99
CA ASN A 191 20.25 -0.81 17.19
C ASN A 191 20.07 -2.05 16.29
N ILE A 192 19.38 -3.09 16.77
CA ILE A 192 19.07 -4.28 15.95
C ILE A 192 18.12 -3.92 14.80
N LEU A 193 17.08 -3.13 15.07
CA LEU A 193 16.08 -2.76 14.06
C LEU A 193 16.59 -1.75 13.03
N THR A 194 17.63 -0.97 13.37
CA THR A 194 18.23 0.02 12.45
C THR A 194 19.34 -0.57 11.59
N ASN A 195 20.05 -1.60 12.06
CA ASN A 195 21.15 -2.22 11.32
C ASN A 195 20.67 -3.29 10.31
N ASN A 196 21.08 -3.18 9.05
CA ASN A 196 20.60 -4.08 7.99
C ASN A 196 21.02 -5.55 8.21
N SER A 197 22.29 -5.79 8.57
CA SER A 197 22.82 -7.13 8.82
C SER A 197 22.13 -7.78 10.03
N SER A 198 21.89 -6.99 11.08
CA SER A 198 21.12 -7.44 12.25
C SER A 198 19.69 -7.84 11.89
N ARG A 199 18.99 -7.05 11.07
CA ARG A 199 17.65 -7.42 10.58
C ARG A 199 17.65 -8.69 9.74
N THR A 200 18.64 -8.87 8.87
CA THR A 200 18.76 -10.10 8.07
C THR A 200 18.95 -11.32 8.97
N ARG A 201 19.85 -11.23 9.96
CA ARG A 201 20.06 -12.30 10.95
C ARG A 201 18.80 -12.60 11.77
N LEU A 202 18.07 -11.56 12.22
CA LEU A 202 16.81 -11.72 12.94
C LEU A 202 15.75 -12.43 12.09
N ARG A 203 15.63 -12.09 10.79
CA ARG A 203 14.70 -12.78 9.88
C ARG A 203 15.06 -14.25 9.67
N LEU A 204 16.35 -14.57 9.53
CA LEU A 204 16.79 -15.96 9.38
C LEU A 204 16.52 -16.77 10.65
N LEU A 205 16.72 -16.18 11.82
CA LEU A 205 16.36 -16.79 13.09
C LEU A 205 14.85 -17.05 13.20
N MET A 206 14.02 -16.05 12.92
CA MET A 206 12.56 -16.22 12.95
C MET A 206 12.11 -17.33 12.02
N ARG A 207 12.70 -17.39 10.82
CA ARG A 207 12.43 -18.46 9.86
C ARG A 207 12.83 -19.83 10.40
N PHE A 208 14.02 -19.95 11.00
CA PHE A 208 14.48 -21.20 11.61
C PHE A 208 13.55 -21.68 12.74
N ILE A 209 13.12 -20.78 13.62
CA ILE A 209 12.19 -21.12 14.71
C ILE A 209 10.83 -21.56 14.13
N CYS A 210 10.34 -20.92 13.06
CA CYS A 210 9.09 -21.32 12.41
C CYS A 210 9.18 -22.61 11.59
N ASP A 211 10.37 -22.96 11.07
CA ASP A 211 10.57 -24.16 10.25
C ASP A 211 10.82 -25.41 11.12
N GLU A 212 11.24 -25.25 12.38
CA GLU A 212 11.54 -26.33 13.32
C GLU A 212 10.47 -26.43 14.43
N ASP A 213 9.42 -27.22 14.15
CA ASP A 213 8.29 -27.49 15.06
C ASP A 213 8.72 -28.06 16.43
N ASN A 214 9.96 -28.53 16.56
CA ASN A 214 10.51 -29.14 17.78
C ASN A 214 11.15 -28.14 18.75
N ILE A 215 11.18 -26.83 18.47
CA ILE A 215 11.87 -25.84 19.33
C ILE A 215 10.94 -25.26 20.40
N ILE A 216 9.65 -25.16 20.09
CA ILE A 216 8.59 -24.62 20.96
C ILE A 216 7.80 -25.81 21.49
N VAL A 217 7.80 -26.00 22.81
CA VAL A 217 6.97 -27.01 23.48
C VAL A 217 5.69 -26.33 23.95
N GLU A 218 4.57 -26.66 23.32
CA GLU A 218 3.25 -26.24 23.80
C GLU A 218 2.96 -26.96 25.13
N ASP A 219 2.60 -26.20 26.16
CA ASP A 219 2.15 -26.77 27.44
C ASP A 219 0.83 -27.52 27.20
N ASN A 220 0.89 -28.85 27.13
CA ASN A 220 -0.30 -29.71 27.09
C ASN A 220 -1.03 -29.65 28.44
N HIS A 221 -2.12 -28.89 28.50
CA HIS A 221 -3.16 -29.00 29.52
C HIS A 221 -4.52 -29.24 28.87
#